data_AF-A0A545UIG4-F1
#
_entry.id   AF-A0A545UIG4-F1
#
_cell.length_a   1.000
_cell.length_b   1.000
_cell.length_c   1.000
_cell.angle_alpha   90.00
_cell.angle_beta   90.00
_cell.angle_gamma   90.00
#
_symmetry.space_group_name_H-M   'P 1'
#
loop_
_entity.id
_entity.type
_entity.pdbx_description
1 polymer ?
#
loop_
_entity_poly.entity_id
_entity_poly.type
_entity_poly.pdbx_seq_one_letter_code
_entity_poly.pdbx_strand_id
1 'polypeptide(L)' 'MFLKEKYSGHLVEVIDTGELFDPEKLSLRGKYQIGEDDQDEEVFSKTNLEFMSGEALPRCWLN' A
#
# COMPACT_ATOMS: atom_id res chain seq x y z
N MET A 1 2.37 8.48 0.92
CA MET A 1 1.09 8.37 0.15
C MET A 1 0.19 7.40 0.90
N PHE A 2 -1.14 7.53 0.88
CA PHE A 2 -2.03 6.59 1.58
C PHE A 2 -2.77 5.67 0.60
N LEU A 3 -2.73 4.38 0.89
CA LEU A 3 -3.51 3.33 0.24
C LEU A 3 -4.39 2.64 1.27
N LYS A 4 -5.25 1.76 0.81
CA LYS A 4 -6.11 0.95 1.65
C LYS A 4 -5.85 -0.52 1.35
N GLU A 5 -5.77 -1.33 2.38
CA GLU A 5 -5.65 -2.77 2.23
C GLU A 5 -7.03 -3.42 1.98
N LYS A 6 -7.10 -4.34 1.02
CA LYS A 6 -8.36 -4.92 0.55
C LYS A 6 -9.07 -5.78 1.59
N TYR A 7 -8.33 -6.55 2.39
CA TYR A 7 -8.94 -7.53 3.30
C TYR A 7 -9.36 -6.89 4.61
N SER A 8 -8.49 -6.08 5.21
CA SER A 8 -8.78 -5.41 6.48
C SER A 8 -9.57 -4.10 6.30
N GLY A 9 -9.45 -3.44 5.14
CA GLY A 9 -9.96 -2.08 4.93
C GLY A 9 -9.15 -1.01 5.66
N HIS A 10 -8.01 -1.39 6.27
CA HIS A 10 -7.16 -0.46 6.99
C HIS A 10 -6.36 0.43 6.04
N LEU A 11 -6.05 1.62 6.52
CA LEU A 11 -5.28 2.59 5.80
C LEU A 11 -3.79 2.26 5.96
N VAL A 12 -3.05 2.29 4.86
CA VAL A 12 -1.63 1.97 4.77
C VAL A 12 -0.91 3.19 4.25
N GLU A 13 -0.02 3.75 5.06
CA GLU A 13 0.92 4.77 4.63
C GLU A 13 2.07 4.11 3.88
N VAL A 14 2.22 4.44 2.61
CA VAL A 14 3.35 4.02 1.78
C VAL A 14 4.58 4.83 2.17
N ILE A 15 5.61 4.14 2.65
CA ILE A 15 6.89 4.72 3.09
C ILE A 15 7.73 5.13 1.89
N ASP A 16 7.88 4.23 0.92
CA ASP A 16 8.59 4.51 -0.33
C ASP A 16 7.65 4.42 -1.53
N THR A 17 7.34 5.57 -2.11
CA THR A 17 6.50 5.62 -3.31
C THR A 17 7.25 5.17 -4.56
N GLY A 18 8.59 5.16 -4.54
CA GLY A 18 9.38 4.56 -5.62
C GLY A 18 9.05 3.08 -5.75
N GLU A 19 9.04 2.35 -4.64
CA GLU A 19 8.60 0.96 -4.59
C GLU A 19 7.17 0.78 -5.09
N LEU A 20 6.27 1.74 -4.85
CA LEU A 20 4.90 1.71 -5.39
C LEU A 20 4.85 1.82 -6.92
N PHE A 21 5.57 2.79 -7.49
CA PHE A 21 5.53 3.06 -8.94
C PHE A 21 6.40 2.09 -9.75
N ASP A 22 7.35 1.43 -9.11
CA ASP A 22 8.27 0.49 -9.74
C ASP A 22 7.57 -0.83 -10.10
N PRO A 23 7.44 -1.19 -11.38
CA PRO A 23 6.75 -2.42 -11.79
C PRO A 23 7.49 -3.71 -11.41
N GLU A 24 8.82 -3.67 -11.24
CA GLU A 24 9.61 -4.84 -10.84
C GLU A 24 9.42 -5.19 -9.35
N LYS A 25 8.96 -4.22 -8.55
CA LYS A 25 8.57 -4.42 -7.15
C LYS A 25 7.11 -4.89 -7.08
N LEU A 26 6.89 -6.14 -6.68
CA LEU A 26 5.54 -6.66 -6.41
C LEU A 26 5.00 -6.30 -5.02
N SER A 27 5.87 -5.77 -4.17
CA SER A 27 5.58 -5.41 -2.79
C SER A 27 6.21 -4.05 -2.48
N LEU A 28 5.66 -3.37 -1.49
CA LEU A 28 6.18 -2.10 -0.99
C LEU A 28 6.19 -2.08 0.53
N ARG A 29 6.99 -1.21 1.12
CA ARG A 29 6.96 -0.95 2.56
C ARG A 29 5.91 0.08 2.90
N GLY A 30 5.09 -0.26 3.88
CA GLY A 30 4.05 0.61 4.38
C GLY A 30 3.94 0.53 5.90
N LYS A 31 3.14 1.42 6.48
CA LYS A 31 2.73 1.35 7.89
C LYS A 31 1.22 1.39 7.96
N TYR A 32 0.63 0.54 8.78
CA TYR A 32 -0.78 0.70 9.07
C TYR A 32 -1.03 2.01 9.83
N GLN A 33 -2.16 2.64 9.54
CA GLN A 33 -2.68 3.78 10.27
C GLN A 33 -3.92 3.32 11.04
N ILE A 34 -3.66 2.64 12.16
CA ILE A 34 -4.69 2.11 13.05
C ILE A 34 -4.46 2.69 14.44
N GLY A 35 -5.42 3.48 14.93
CA GLY A 35 -5.31 4.16 16.22
C GLY A 35 -4.39 5.38 16.19
N GLU A 36 -3.86 5.76 17.35
CA GLU A 36 -2.99 6.94 17.54
C GLU A 36 -1.49 6.58 17.65
N ASP A 37 -1.15 5.29 17.57
CA ASP A 37 0.22 4.79 17.78
C ASP A 37 0.95 4.57 16.45
N ASP A 38 2.25 4.90 16.40
CA ASP A 38 3.07 4.71 15.19
C ASP A 38 3.30 3.21 14.99
N GLN A 39 2.68 2.64 13.96
CA GLN A 39 2.85 1.22 13.65
C GLN A 39 4.21 0.97 12.99
N ASP A 40 4.76 -0.21 13.24
CA ASP A 40 5.97 -0.68 12.58
C ASP A 40 5.79 -0.77 11.06
N GLU A 41 6.91 -0.67 10.33
CA GLU A 41 6.89 -0.89 8.89
C GLU A 41 6.62 -2.36 8.59
N GLU A 42 5.72 -2.60 7.64
CA GLU A 42 5.39 -3.92 7.13
C GLU A 42 5.48 -3.94 5.60
N VAL A 43 5.67 -5.13 5.05
CA VAL A 43 5.72 -5.34 3.60
C VAL A 43 4.35 -5.73 3.09
N PHE A 44 3.82 -4.90 2.19
CA PHE A 44 2.51 -5.07 1.59
C PHE A 44 2.63 -5.51 0.14
N SER A 45 1.87 -6.52 -0.26
CA SER A 45 1.75 -6.85 -1.68
C SER A 45 0.86 -5.82 -2.38
N LYS A 46 1.33 -5.28 -3.51
CA LYS A 46 0.58 -4.26 -4.25
C LYS A 46 -0.78 -4.75 -4.74
N THR A 47 -0.91 -6.04 -5.04
CA THR A 47 -2.17 -6.65 -5.48
C THR A 47 -3.24 -6.63 -4.38
N ASN A 48 -2.82 -6.57 -3.12
CA ASN A 48 -3.67 -6.49 -1.93
C ASN A 48 -4.00 -5.05 -1.52
N LEU A 49 -3.45 -4.05 -2.22
CA LEU A 49 -3.71 -2.64 -1.97
C LEU A 49 -4.62 -2.04 -3.05
N GLU A 50 -5.38 -1.03 -2.65
CA GLU A 50 -6.23 -0.22 -3.51
C GLU A 50 -6.20 1.24 -3.07
N PHE A 51 -6.64 2.15 -3.94
CA PHE A 51 -6.85 3.53 -3.54
C PHE A 51 -7.95 3.63 -2.49
N MET A 52 -7.91 4.69 -1.67
CA MET A 52 -8.95 4.96 -0.68
C MET A 52 -10.36 5.08 -1.31
N SER A 53 -10.44 5.44 -2.59
CA SER A 53 -11.67 5.46 -3.40
C SER A 53 -12.27 4.06 -3.66
N GLY A 54 -11.51 2.99 -3.45
CA GLY A 54 -11.88 1.62 -3.85
C GLY A 54 -11.38 1.19 -5.23
N GLU A 55 -10.65 2.07 -5.93
CA GLU A 55 -10.09 1.78 -7.24
C GLU A 55 -8.82 0.92 -7.12
N ALA A 56 -8.69 -0.08 -7.98
CA ALA A 56 -7.48 -0.89 -8.05
C ALA A 56 -6.26 -0.06 -8.51
N LEU A 57 -5.07 -0.48 -8.08
CA LEU A 57 -3.84 0.15 -8.56
C LEU A 57 -3.68 0.00 -10.09
N PRO A 58 -3.06 0.97 -10.77
CA PRO A 58 -2.76 0.90 -12.18
C PRO A 58 -1.96 -0.36 -12.53
N ARG A 59 -2.31 -1.00 -13.65
CA ARG A 59 -1.64 -2.22 -14.11
C ARG A 59 -0.14 -2.02 -14.35
N CYS A 60 0.27 -0.82 -14.76
CA CYS A 60 1.68 -0.46 -14.99
C CYS A 60 2.52 -0.36 -13.71
N TRP A 61 1.91 -0.45 -12.52
CA TRP A 61 2.62 -0.52 -11.23
C TRP A 61 2.68 -1.95 -10.68
N LEU A 62 2.02 -2.89 -11.36
CA LEU A 62 1.87 -4.28 -10.94
C LEU A 62 2.61 -5.26 -11.88
N ASN A 63 3.14 -4.78 -13.02
CA ASN A 63 3.69 -5.62 -14.09
C ASN A 63 4.63 -4.85 -15.01
#